data_AF-A0A2Z6ZXR6-F1
#
_entry.id   AF-A0A2Z6ZXR6-F1
#
_cell.length_a   1.000
_cell.length_b   1.000
_cell.length_c   1.000
_cell.angle_alpha   90.00
_cell.angle_beta   90.00
_cell.angle_gamma   90.00
#
_symmetry.space_group_name_H-M   'P 1'
#
loop_
_entity.id
_entity.type
_entity.pdbx_description
1 polymer ?
#
loop_
_entity_poly.entity_id
_entity_poly.type
_entity_poly.pdbx_seq_one_letter_code
_entity_poly.pdbx_strand_id
1 'polypeptide(L)'
;MVSTLSYKILFLLVNAYTLSPTTHASESTLLEVVCSKVKNADFCLHVFGSYPSVRTADLPELGTLAIDKARDKAAATKHDIVWRLSGPVLITNN
;
A
#
# COMPACT_ATOMS: atom_id res chain seq x y z
N MET A 1 35.87 -18.52 46.04
CA MET A 1 34.45 -18.20 46.30
C MET A 1 34.02 -17.17 45.27
N VAL A 2 33.38 -17.60 44.18
CA VAL A 2 32.87 -16.69 43.13
C VAL A 2 31.63 -16.01 43.69
N SER A 3 31.71 -14.69 43.83
CA SER A 3 30.67 -13.88 44.47
C SER A 3 29.38 -13.98 43.65
N THR A 4 28.28 -14.33 44.29
CA THR A 4 26.94 -14.48 43.66
C THR A 4 26.49 -13.21 42.91
N LEU A 5 27.06 -12.06 43.29
CA LEU A 5 26.89 -10.78 42.63
C LEU A 5 27.42 -10.77 41.19
N SER A 6 28.55 -11.42 40.94
CA SER A 6 29.19 -11.50 39.62
C SER A 6 28.36 -12.30 38.62
N TYR A 7 27.69 -13.36 39.07
CA TYR A 7 26.81 -14.18 38.24
C TYR A 7 25.55 -13.41 37.79
N LYS A 8 24.94 -12.61 38.68
CA LYS A 8 23.76 -11.82 38.32
C LYS A 8 24.06 -10.73 37.29
N ILE A 9 25.24 -10.11 37.38
CA ILE A 9 25.71 -9.11 36.41
C ILE A 9 25.94 -9.76 35.05
N LEU A 10 26.57 -10.94 35.01
CA LEU A 10 26.74 -11.70 33.77
C LEU A 10 25.39 -12.10 33.15
N PHE A 11 24.43 -12.53 33.98
CA PHE A 11 23.11 -12.95 33.51
C PHE A 11 22.30 -11.78 32.91
N LEU A 12 22.44 -10.57 33.47
CA LEU A 12 21.80 -9.35 32.95
C LEU A 12 22.42 -8.90 31.62
N LEU A 13 23.75 -8.97 31.50
CA LEU A 13 24.43 -8.60 30.26
C LEU A 13 24.06 -9.54 29.11
N VAL A 14 24.05 -10.86 29.34
CA VAL A 14 23.70 -11.84 28.30
C VAL A 14 22.26 -11.66 27.81
N ASN A 15 21.30 -11.39 28.71
CA ASN A 15 19.90 -11.12 28.31
C ASN A 15 19.73 -9.77 27.60
N ALA A 16 20.56 -8.77 27.89
CA ALA A 16 20.56 -7.50 27.16
C ALA A 16 21.06 -7.67 25.72
N TYR A 17 22.02 -8.57 25.48
CA TYR A 17 22.51 -8.85 24.13
C TYR A 17 21.51 -9.67 23.29
N THR A 18 20.75 -10.59 23.90
CA THR A 18 19.72 -11.37 23.17
C THR A 18 18.45 -10.59 22.85
N LEU A 19 18.20 -9.47 23.54
CA LEU A 19 17.06 -8.58 23.28
C LEU A 19 17.36 -7.43 22.32
N SER A 20 18.48 -7.48 21.59
CA SER A 20 18.69 -6.54 20.48
C SER A 20 17.63 -6.85 19.42
N PRO A 21 16.61 -5.98 19.20
CA PRO A 21 15.74 -6.17 18.07
C PRO A 21 16.64 -5.90 16.87
N THR A 22 16.89 -6.92 16.06
CA THR A 22 17.39 -6.71 14.71
C THR A 22 16.39 -5.78 14.05
N THR A 23 16.74 -4.50 13.96
CA THR A 23 16.04 -3.54 13.12
C THR A 23 16.26 -4.04 11.70
N HIS A 24 15.41 -4.96 11.25
CA HIS A 24 15.24 -5.25 9.85
C HIS A 24 14.86 -3.91 9.23
N ALA A 25 15.80 -3.30 8.52
CA ALA A 25 15.48 -2.22 7.60
C ALA A 25 14.40 -2.80 6.69
N SER A 26 13.15 -2.40 6.93
CA SER A 26 12.01 -2.85 6.13
C SER A 26 12.32 -2.47 4.71
N GLU A 27 12.66 -3.47 3.89
CA GLU A 27 12.94 -3.27 2.48
C GLU A 27 11.68 -2.66 1.87
N SER A 28 11.76 -1.41 1.43
CA SER A 28 10.61 -0.70 0.92
C SER A 28 10.08 -1.45 -0.30
N THR A 29 8.80 -1.79 -0.30
CA THR A 29 8.22 -2.52 -1.42
C THR A 29 8.28 -1.67 -2.69
N LEU A 30 8.31 -2.32 -3.86
CA LEU A 30 8.27 -1.60 -5.14
C LEU A 30 7.07 -0.64 -5.21
N LEU A 31 5.93 -1.06 -4.65
CA LEU A 31 4.73 -0.25 -4.55
C LEU A 31 4.95 1.01 -3.70
N GLU A 32 5.60 0.91 -2.54
CA GLU A 32 5.95 2.07 -1.71
C GLU A 32 6.88 3.03 -2.45
N VAL A 33 7.87 2.50 -3.18
CA VAL A 33 8.77 3.33 -4.00
C VAL A 33 7.99 4.07 -5.07
N VAL A 34 7.10 3.40 -5.82
CA VAL A 34 6.29 4.02 -6.87
C VAL A 34 5.33 5.06 -6.27
N CYS A 35 4.60 4.71 -5.21
CA CYS A 35 3.66 5.63 -4.58
C CYS A 35 4.33 6.84 -3.91
N SER A 36 5.61 6.74 -3.52
CA SER A 36 6.39 7.89 -3.02
C SER A 36 6.70 8.94 -4.10
N LYS A 37 6.59 8.58 -5.39
CA LYS A 37 6.92 9.46 -6.52
C LYS A 37 5.72 10.14 -7.15
N VAL A 38 4.50 9.77 -6.76
CA VAL A 38 3.28 10.39 -7.29
C VAL A 38 2.86 11.61 -6.47
N LYS A 39 1.95 12.41 -7.02
CA LYS A 39 1.41 13.60 -6.34
C LYS A 39 0.61 13.29 -5.07
N ASN A 40 -0.06 12.14 -5.02
CA ASN A 40 -0.88 11.74 -3.89
C ASN A 40 -0.55 10.28 -3.53
N ALA A 41 0.34 10.12 -2.56
CA ALA A 41 0.83 8.82 -2.12
C ALA A 41 -0.28 7.98 -1.46
N ASP A 42 -1.11 8.58 -0.61
CA ASP A 42 -2.21 7.89 0.07
C ASP A 42 -3.24 7.36 -0.92
N PHE A 43 -3.58 8.16 -1.94
CA PHE A 43 -4.46 7.72 -3.02
C PHE A 43 -3.84 6.56 -3.80
N CYS A 44 -2.55 6.62 -4.11
CA CYS A 44 -1.85 5.53 -4.80
C CYS A 44 -1.89 4.23 -4.00
N LEU A 45 -1.53 4.29 -2.71
CA LEU A 45 -1.58 3.14 -1.81
C LEU A 45 -3.00 2.60 -1.65
N HIS A 46 -4.02 3.47 -1.62
CA HIS A 46 -5.41 3.04 -1.55
C HIS A 46 -5.87 2.32 -2.83
N VAL A 47 -5.57 2.90 -4.00
CA VAL A 47 -5.92 2.34 -5.31
C VAL A 47 -5.28 0.96 -5.51
N PHE A 48 -4.00 0.83 -5.17
CA PHE A 48 -3.25 -0.42 -5.36
C PHE A 48 -3.39 -1.41 -4.21
N GLY A 49 -3.51 -0.94 -2.97
CA GLY A 49 -3.65 -1.78 -1.77
C GLY A 49 -4.96 -2.59 -1.74
N SER A 50 -5.93 -2.20 -2.55
CA SER A 50 -7.18 -2.96 -2.77
C SER A 50 -6.97 -4.24 -3.59
N TYR A 51 -5.78 -4.46 -4.17
CA TYR A 51 -5.48 -5.58 -5.07
C TYR A 51 -4.33 -6.44 -4.54
N PRO A 52 -4.59 -7.71 -4.16
CA PRO A 52 -3.54 -8.57 -3.61
C PRO A 52 -2.43 -8.90 -4.62
N SER A 53 -2.73 -8.89 -5.93
CA SER A 53 -1.75 -9.10 -7.01
C SER A 53 -0.68 -8.02 -7.07
N VAL A 54 -0.92 -6.84 -6.50
CA VAL A 54 -0.02 -5.69 -6.60
C VAL A 54 1.17 -5.79 -5.64
N ARG A 55 1.07 -6.66 -4.62
CA ARG A 55 2.14 -6.87 -3.64
C ARG A 55 3.37 -7.55 -4.24
N THR A 56 3.19 -8.24 -5.37
CA THR A 56 4.25 -8.97 -6.08
C THR A 56 4.42 -8.52 -7.53
N ALA A 57 3.63 -7.54 -7.97
CA ALA A 57 3.66 -7.04 -9.34
C ALA A 57 4.99 -6.32 -9.64
N ASP A 58 5.50 -6.52 -10.85
CA ASP A 58 6.63 -5.76 -11.35
C ASP A 58 6.21 -4.37 -11.86
N LEU A 59 7.20 -3.54 -12.24
CA LEU A 59 6.94 -2.17 -12.72
C LEU A 59 6.02 -2.14 -13.96
N PRO A 60 6.23 -2.97 -14.99
CA PRO A 60 5.31 -3.07 -16.14
C PRO A 60 3.88 -3.46 -15.77
N GLU A 61 3.70 -4.44 -14.88
CA GLU A 61 2.39 -4.89 -14.43
C GLU A 61 1.68 -3.79 -13.61
N LEU A 62 2.41 -3.12 -12.71
CA LEU A 62 1.94 -1.93 -11.99
C LEU A 62 1.49 -0.82 -12.95
N GLY A 63 2.28 -0.55 -13.99
CA GLY A 63 1.96 0.45 -15.01
C GLY A 63 0.69 0.11 -15.79
N THR A 64 0.53 -1.15 -16.19
CA THR A 64 -0.66 -1.63 -16.91
C THR A 64 -1.90 -1.50 -16.03
N LEU A 65 -1.80 -1.93 -14.77
CA LEU A 65 -2.90 -1.81 -13.82
C LEU A 65 -3.30 -0.35 -13.56
N ALA A 66 -2.32 0.56 -13.48
CA ALA A 66 -2.59 1.99 -13.33
C ALA A 66 -3.41 2.54 -14.51
N ILE A 67 -3.05 2.15 -15.74
CA ILE A 67 -3.73 2.57 -16.97
C ILE A 67 -5.16 2.03 -16.99
N ASP A 68 -5.35 0.76 -16.66
CA ASP A 68 -6.68 0.14 -16.64
C ASP A 68 -7.59 0.82 -15.60
N LYS A 69 -7.08 1.12 -14.41
CA LYS A 69 -7.85 1.86 -13.39
C LYS A 69 -8.24 3.26 -13.85
N ALA A 70 -7.32 3.97 -14.49
CA ALA A 70 -7.61 5.29 -15.04
C ALA A 70 -8.67 5.21 -16.14
N ARG A 71 -8.59 4.19 -17.02
CA ARG A 71 -9.58 3.95 -18.08
C ARG A 71 -10.96 3.64 -17.50
N ASP A 72 -11.07 2.74 -16.54
CA ASP A 72 -12.33 2.38 -15.89
C ASP A 72 -13.00 3.60 -15.25
N LYS A 73 -12.23 4.40 -14.52
CA LYS A 73 -12.75 5.62 -13.88
C LYS A 73 -13.16 6.67 -14.90
N ALA A 74 -12.41 6.84 -15.98
CA ALA A 74 -12.75 7.76 -17.07
C ALA A 74 -14.05 7.32 -17.77
N ALA A 75 -14.25 6.02 -18.02
CA ALA A 75 -15.47 5.49 -18.61
C ALA A 75 -16.69 5.73 -17.70
N ALA A 76 -16.56 5.47 -16.40
CA ALA A 76 -17.62 5.77 -15.43
C ALA A 76 -17.95 7.27 -15.37
N THR A 77 -16.92 8.13 -15.41
CA THR A 77 -17.10 9.59 -15.41
C THR A 77 -17.79 10.07 -16.69
N LYS A 78 -17.43 9.51 -17.86
CA LYS A 78 -18.11 9.78 -19.13
C LYS A 78 -19.59 9.42 -19.04
N HIS A 79 -19.91 8.23 -18.50
CA HIS A 79 -21.29 7.80 -18.32
C HIS A 79 -22.07 8.76 -17.43
N ASP A 80 -21.48 9.18 -16.30
CA ASP A 80 -22.11 10.16 -15.39
C ASP A 80 -22.35 11.52 -16.07
N ILE A 81 -21.36 12.04 -16.80
CA ILE A 81 -21.50 13.28 -17.57
C ILE A 81 -22.64 13.15 -18.59
N VAL A 82 -22.67 12.06 -19.36
CA VAL A 82 -23.73 11.82 -20.35
C VAL A 82 -25.09 11.75 -19.67
N TRP A 83 -25.22 10.97 -18.59
CA TRP A 83 -26.46 10.88 -17.81
C TRP A 83 -26.97 12.25 -17.35
N ARG A 84 -26.07 13.10 -16.84
CA ARG A 84 -26.40 14.45 -16.38
C ARG A 84 -26.81 15.39 -17.52
N LEU A 85 -26.24 15.22 -18.72
CA LEU A 85 -26.55 16.03 -19.91
C LEU A 85 -27.81 15.56 -20.63
N SER A 86 -28.12 14.26 -20.61
CA SER A 86 -29.30 13.69 -21.25
C SER A 86 -30.61 14.07 -20.54
N GLY A 87 -30.53 14.59 -19.31
CA GLY A 87 -31.69 14.83 -18.45
C GLY A 87 -32.37 13.51 -18.04
N PRO A 88 -33.31 13.53 -17.06
CA PRO A 88 -34.18 12.38 -16.86
C PRO A 88 -35.01 12.18 -18.12
N VAL A 89 -34.74 11.11 -18.87
CA VAL A 89 -35.72 10.57 -19.82
C VAL A 89 -36.88 10.11 -18.96
N LEU A 90 -37.87 10.99 -18.77
CA LEU A 90 -39.18 10.61 -18.28
C LEU A 90 -39.70 9.62 -19.32
N ILE A 91 -39.59 8.33 -19.03
CA ILE A 91 -40.26 7.28 -19.78
C ILE A 91 -41.75 7.45 -19.47
N THR A 92 -42.41 8.37 -20.19
CA THR A 92 -43.86 8.41 -20.26
C THR A 92 -44.27 7.26 -21.18
N ASN A 93 -44.44 6.07 -20.59
CA ASN A 93 -45.21 5.03 -21.24
C ASN A 93 -46.65 5.54 -21.37
N ASN A 94 -47.12 5.69 -22.60
CA ASN A 94 -48.52 5.88 -22.97
C ASN A 94 -49.03 4.58 -23.60
#